data_AF-A0A5K0Y836-F1
#
_entry.id   AF-A0A5K0Y836-F1
#
_cell.length_a   1.000
_cell.length_b   1.000
_cell.length_c   1.000
_cell.angle_alpha   90.00
_cell.angle_beta   90.00
_cell.angle_gamma   90.00
#
_symmetry.space_group_name_H-M   'P 1'
#
loop_
_entity.id
_entity.type
_entity.pdbx_description
1 polymer ?
#
loop_
_entity_poly.entity_id
_entity_poly.type
_entity_poly.pdbx_seq_one_letter_code
_entity_poly.pdbx_strand_id
1 'polypeptide(L)' 'MDRAKEAIRDNLKGKKKLYMSIWKVIDERRSEQLHRSLHAVVYYLNLAIRYLPTFNKDKEVEYSMLDCIEILE' A
#
# COMPACT_ATOMS: atom_id res chain seq x y z
N MET A 1 -0.06 2.29 -3.05
CA MET A 1 0.70 3.52 -3.39
C MET A 1 1.12 3.49 -4.86
N ASP A 2 0.53 2.58 -5.61
CA ASP A 2 1.12 2.03 -6.83
C ASP A 2 0.94 3.00 -7.98
N ARG A 3 -0.21 3.69 -8.02
CA ARG A 3 -0.47 4.79 -8.95
C ARG A 3 0.58 5.91 -8.88
N ALA A 4 1.08 6.22 -7.69
CA ALA A 4 2.12 7.25 -7.52
C ALA A 4 3.48 6.74 -8.01
N LYS A 5 3.84 5.49 -7.68
CA LYS A 5 5.06 4.84 -8.17
C LYS A 5 5.05 4.72 -9.71
N GLU A 6 3.92 4.33 -10.29
CA GLU A 6 3.74 4.25 -11.73
C GLU A 6 3.85 5.61 -12.42
N ALA A 7 3.20 6.65 -11.89
CA ALA A 7 3.35 8.00 -12.43
C ALA A 7 4.81 8.48 -12.41
N ILE A 8 5.58 8.14 -11.37
CA ILE A 8 7.02 8.47 -11.29
C ILE A 8 7.82 7.68 -12.35
N ARG A 9 7.54 6.38 -12.52
CA ARG A 9 8.16 5.56 -13.57
C ARG A 9 7.90 6.15 -14.95
N ASP A 10 6.67 6.55 -15.22
CA ASP A 10 6.23 7.03 -16.52
C ASP A 10 6.84 8.41 -16.83
N ASN A 11 6.85 9.32 -15.85
CA ASN A 11 7.54 10.62 -15.97
C ASN A 11 9.05 10.47 -16.21
N LEU A 12 9.67 9.46 -15.60
CA LEU A 12 11.09 9.17 -15.78
C LEU A 12 11.38 8.25 -16.98
N LYS A 13 10.39 8.05 -17.87
CA LYS A 13 10.50 7.24 -19.10
C LYS A 13 11.06 5.84 -18.82
N GLY A 14 10.69 5.23 -17.70
CA GLY A 14 11.17 3.90 -17.31
C GLY A 14 12.66 3.84 -16.95
N LYS A 15 13.36 4.97 -16.77
CA LYS A 15 14.77 4.99 -16.34
C LYS A 15 14.93 4.53 -14.89
N LYS A 16 15.07 3.21 -14.71
CA LYS A 16 15.13 2.53 -13.41
C LYS A 16 16.09 3.16 -12.41
N LYS A 17 17.30 3.55 -12.85
CA LYS A 17 18.30 4.20 -11.98
C LYS A 17 17.81 5.50 -11.33
N LEU A 18 16.87 6.22 -11.96
CA LEU A 18 16.38 7.51 -11.48
C LEU A 18 15.19 7.37 -10.53
N TYR A 19 14.24 6.47 -10.81
CA TYR A 19 13.06 6.32 -9.97
C TYR A 19 13.26 5.35 -8.80
N MET A 20 14.25 4.47 -8.84
CA MET A 20 14.40 3.43 -7.82
C MET A 20 14.84 3.99 -6.46
N SER A 21 15.67 5.03 -6.44
CA SER A 21 15.99 5.77 -5.21
C SER A 21 14.77 6.51 -4.66
N ILE A 22 13.96 7.10 -5.54
CA ILE A 22 12.72 7.80 -5.17
C ILE A 22 11.71 6.80 -4.61
N TRP A 23 11.52 5.65 -5.24
CA TRP A 23 10.65 4.57 -4.75
C TRP A 23 11.12 4.05 -3.40
N LYS A 24 12.43 3.92 -3.18
CA LYS A 24 12.99 3.49 -1.90
C LYS A 24 12.65 4.47 -0.78
N VAL A 25 12.82 5.78 -1.00
CA VAL A 25 12.44 6.82 -0.02
C VAL A 25 10.93 6.83 0.24
N ILE A 26 10.13 6.59 -0.80
CA ILE A 26 8.67 6.46 -0.66
C ILE A 26 8.31 5.23 0.17
N ASP A 27 8.99 4.10 -0.04
CA ASP A 27 8.76 2.86 0.71
C ASP A 27 9.21 2.96 2.17
N GLU A 28 10.35 3.59 2.44
CA GLU A 28 10.82 3.88 3.80
C GLU A 28 9.83 4.78 4.54
N ARG A 29 9.44 5.91 3.94
CA ARG A 29 8.44 6.81 4.53
C ARG A 29 7.07 6.16 4.67
N ARG A 30 6.70 5.25 3.77
CA ARG A 30 5.48 4.44 3.88
C ARG A 30 5.54 3.51 5.07
N SER A 31 6.66 2.81 5.27
CA SER A 31 6.86 1.94 6.43
C SER A 31 6.81 2.73 7.75
N GLU A 32 7.30 3.97 7.76
CA GLU A 32 7.35 4.82 8.95
C GLU A 32 6.02 5.55 9.25
N GLN A 33 5.35 6.09 8.22
CA GLN A 33 4.13 6.89 8.39
C GLN A 33 2.84 6.11 8.23
N LEU A 34 2.83 5.06 7.40
CA LEU A 34 1.71 4.15 7.30
C LEU A 34 2.02 2.92 8.15
N HIS A 35 1.88 3.11 9.47
CA HIS A 35 1.11 2.14 10.27
C HIS A 35 -0.27 2.03 9.62
N ARG A 36 -0.32 1.30 8.51
CA ARG A 36 -1.42 1.18 7.55
C ARG A 36 -2.61 0.44 8.15
N SER A 37 -2.63 0.31 9.47
CA SER A 37 -3.49 -0.58 10.19
C SER A 37 -4.93 -0.13 10.08
N LEU A 38 -5.19 1.14 10.37
CA LEU A 38 -6.55 1.67 10.35
C LEU A 38 -7.17 1.65 8.95
N HIS A 39 -6.42 1.99 7.90
CA HIS A 39 -6.96 2.04 6.54
C HIS A 39 -7.11 0.65 5.91
N ALA A 40 -6.23 -0.32 6.23
CA ALA A 40 -6.36 -1.71 5.79
C ALA A 40 -7.50 -2.42 6.52
N VAL A 41 -7.61 -2.23 7.84
CA VAL A 41 -8.70 -2.77 8.67
C VAL A 41 -10.04 -2.23 8.21
N VAL A 42 -10.17 -0.92 7.99
CA VAL A 42 -11.44 -0.34 7.48
C VAL A 42 -11.75 -0.85 6.06
N TYR A 43 -10.76 -1.02 5.19
CA TYR A 43 -11.00 -1.57 3.84
C TYR A 43 -11.46 -3.03 3.87
N TYR A 44 -10.94 -3.85 4.80
CA TYR A 44 -11.26 -5.28 4.91
C TYR A 44 -12.52 -5.57 5.76
N LEU A 45 -12.77 -4.75 6.79
CA LEU A 45 -13.96 -4.81 7.65
C LEU A 45 -15.17 -4.10 7.05
N ASN A 46 -14.97 -3.20 6.07
CA ASN A 46 -16.11 -2.64 5.37
C ASN A 46 -16.72 -3.69 4.43
N LEU A 47 -17.74 -4.38 4.92
CA LEU A 47 -18.49 -5.40 4.18
C LEU A 47 -19.00 -4.87 2.84
N ALA A 48 -19.41 -3.60 2.77
CA ALA A 48 -19.85 -2.99 1.51
C ALA A 48 -18.75 -2.98 0.44
N ILE A 49 -17.49 -2.76 0.84
CA ILE A 49 -16.32 -2.80 -0.05
C ILE A 49 -15.90 -4.24 -0.35
N ARG A 50 -16.01 -5.15 0.62
CA ARG A 50 -15.63 -6.56 0.49
C ARG A 50 -16.43 -7.34 -0.58
N TYR A 51 -17.68 -6.95 -0.82
CA TYR A 51 -18.55 -7.58 -1.82
C TYR A 51 -18.58 -6.84 -3.17
N LEU A 52 -17.84 -5.73 -3.33
CA LEU A 52 -17.74 -5.05 -4.61
C LEU A 52 -16.95 -5.92 -5.61
N PRO A 53 -17.38 -6.04 -6.88
CA PRO A 53 -16.63 -6.79 -7.91
C PRO A 53 -15.24 -6.20 -8.21
N THR A 54 -14.98 -4.96 -7.79
CA THR A 54 -13.68 -4.29 -7.89
C THR A 54 -12.79 -4.52 -6.66
N PHE A 55 -13.24 -5.33 -5.70
CA PHE A 55 -12.47 -5.65 -4.51
C PHE A 55 -11.22 -6.44 -4.88
N ASN A 56 -10.06 -5.86 -4.59
CA ASN A 56 -8.78 -6.51 -4.82
C ASN A 56 -8.24 -7.04 -3.48
N LYS A 57 -8.08 -8.37 -3.40
CA LYS A 57 -7.40 -9.05 -2.29
C LYS A 57 -5.90 -8.91 -2.46
N ASP A 58 -5.41 -7.69 -2.31
CA ASP A 58 -3.99 -7.41 -2.33
C ASP A 58 -3.35 -8.01 -1.06
N LYS A 59 -2.37 -8.90 -1.24
CA LYS A 59 -1.65 -9.55 -0.14
C LYS A 59 -0.99 -8.53 0.77
N GLU A 60 -0.56 -7.38 0.26
CA GLU A 60 0.02 -6.31 1.06
C GLU A 60 -1.02 -5.70 2.03
N VAL A 61 -2.30 -5.71 1.66
CA VAL A 61 -3.41 -5.24 2.50
C VAL A 61 -3.75 -6.29 3.57
N GLU A 62 -3.75 -7.57 3.20
CA GLU A 62 -3.99 -8.69 4.13
C GLU A 62 -2.89 -8.81 5.19
N TYR A 63 -1.61 -8.76 4.81
CA TYR A 63 -0.50 -8.71 5.76
C TYR A 63 -0.59 -7.50 6.68
N SER A 64 -0.87 -6.32 6.11
CA SER A 64 -1.02 -5.12 6.94
C SER A 64 -2.19 -5.20 7.92
N MET A 65 -3.24 -6.01 7.66
CA MET A 65 -4.33 -6.27 8.60
C MET A 65 -3.87 -7.18 9.76
N LEU A 66 -3.09 -8.22 9.46
CA LEU A 66 -2.53 -9.12 10.47
C LEU A 66 -1.58 -8.37 11.41
N ASP A 67 -0.72 -7.50 10.87
CA ASP A 67 0.16 -6.63 11.66
C ASP A 67 -0.63 -5.71 12.62
N CYS A 68 -1.87 -5.31 12.27
CA CYS A 68 -2.72 -4.53 13.19
C CYS A 68 -3.16 -5.32 14.39
N ILE A 69 -3.52 -6.58 14.14
CA ILE A 69 -4.10 -7.47 15.15
C ILE A 69 -3.00 -7.84 16.14
N GLU A 70 -1.78 -8.07 15.65
CA GLU A 70 -0.59 -8.32 16.48
C GLU A 70 -0.21 -7.11 17.35
N ILE A 71 -0.42 -5.88 16.88
CA ILE A 71 -0.18 -4.65 17.67
C ILE A 71 -1.24 -4.42 18.77
N LEU A 72 -2.42 -5.07 18.64
CA LEU A 72 -3.53 -4.95 19.61
C LEU A 72 -3.48 -5.99 20.73
N GLU A 73 -2.59 -6.99 20.64
CA GLU A 73 -2.38 -8.06 21.64
C GLU A 73 -1.29 -7.68 22.67
#